data_AF-A0A7Y0L5U0-F1
#
_entry.id   AF-A0A7Y0L5U0-F1
#
_cell.length_a   1.000
_cell.length_b   1.000
_cell.length_c   1.000
_cell.angle_alpha   90.00
_cell.angle_beta   90.00
_cell.angle_gamma   90.00
#
_symmetry.space_group_name_H-M   'P 1'
#
loop_
_entity.id
_entity.type
_entity.pdbx_description
1 polymer ?
#
loop_
_entity_poly.entity_id
_entity_poly.type
_entity_poly.pdbx_seq_one_letter_code
_entity_poly.pdbx_strand_id
1 'polypeptide(L)'
;MTRTPRRHGWQRLLAGLGMGALFAAIAVVVGLSTGRPVQTLSLMGSSLVLECQPAAALAVVLGYPRAFGAAVAFFTNLAPLFIIAVGLDLIVAHWPWAARQVERAHRRAGWVARYGPLMFVPLCPVLGAYACVAIGRGLGFRLASTLSATIAGMVWSVMVIVYGGHWVVHLLVH
;
A
#
# COMPACT_ATOMS: atom_id res chain seq x y z
N MET A 1 -19.17 -28.50 -5.51
CA MET A 1 -18.87 -27.20 -4.88
C MET A 1 -19.22 -27.28 -3.40
N THR A 2 -18.29 -27.73 -2.57
CA THR A 2 -18.45 -27.85 -1.12
C THR A 2 -18.33 -26.46 -0.47
N ARG A 3 -19.46 -25.93 -0.01
CA ARG A 3 -19.52 -24.68 0.76
C ARG A 3 -19.00 -24.93 2.18
N THR A 4 -17.73 -24.65 2.42
CA THR A 4 -17.23 -24.33 3.77
C THR A 4 -16.46 -23.00 3.78
N PRO A 5 -17.07 -21.82 3.55
CA PRO A 5 -16.30 -20.57 3.47
C PRO A 5 -16.38 -19.66 4.70
N ARG A 6 -17.33 -19.89 5.63
CA ARG A 6 -17.72 -18.84 6.60
C ARG A 6 -16.75 -18.64 7.78
N ARG A 7 -16.13 -19.71 8.29
CA ARG A 7 -15.19 -19.62 9.44
C ARG A 7 -13.82 -19.05 9.05
N HIS A 8 -13.34 -19.33 7.84
CA HIS A 8 -12.05 -18.82 7.38
C HIS A 8 -12.08 -17.32 7.01
N GLY A 9 -13.25 -16.77 6.66
CA GLY A 9 -13.38 -15.35 6.35
C GLY A 9 -13.09 -14.43 7.55
N TRP A 10 -13.66 -14.75 8.71
CA TRP A 10 -13.43 -13.99 9.95
C TRP A 10 -11.99 -14.07 10.45
N GLN A 11 -11.37 -15.25 10.38
CA GLN A 11 -9.96 -15.42 10.73
C GLN A 11 -9.05 -14.55 9.85
N ARG A 12 -9.33 -14.48 8.54
CA ARG A 12 -8.57 -13.62 7.62
C ARG A 12 -8.78 -12.14 7.92
N LEU A 13 -10.01 -11.72 8.21
CA LEU A 13 -10.29 -10.33 8.59
C LEU A 13 -9.57 -9.92 9.87
N LEU A 14 -9.64 -10.76 10.91
CA LEU A 14 -8.93 -10.53 12.17
C LEU A 14 -7.42 -10.52 11.97
N ALA A 15 -6.87 -11.40 11.12
CA ALA A 15 -5.45 -11.38 10.77
C ALA A 15 -5.07 -10.08 10.04
N GLY A 16 -5.90 -9.61 9.10
CA GLY A 16 -5.70 -8.33 8.41
C GLY A 16 -5.75 -7.13 9.36
N LEU A 17 -6.72 -7.11 10.27
CA LEU A 17 -6.82 -6.08 11.31
C LEU A 17 -5.64 -6.13 12.29
N GLY A 18 -5.23 -7.32 12.72
CA GLY A 18 -4.06 -7.50 13.60
C GLY A 18 -2.77 -7.05 12.93
N MET A 19 -2.58 -7.37 11.65
CA MET A 19 -1.45 -6.89 10.87
C MET A 19 -1.49 -5.39 10.68
N GLY A 20 -2.67 -4.82 10.43
CA GLY A 20 -2.85 -3.38 10.30
C GLY A 20 -2.54 -2.63 11.60
N ALA A 21 -3.02 -3.15 12.73
CA ALA A 21 -2.72 -2.62 14.06
C ALA A 21 -1.22 -2.70 14.38
N LEU A 22 -0.56 -3.81 14.01
CA LEU A 22 0.88 -3.96 14.18
C LEU A 22 1.66 -2.89 13.40
N PHE A 23 1.34 -2.67 12.13
CA PHE A 23 2.02 -1.64 11.33
C PHE A 23 1.71 -0.22 11.80
N ALA A 24 0.49 0.06 12.25
CA ALA A 24 0.15 1.33 12.88
C ALA A 24 0.96 1.55 14.17
N ALA A 25 1.11 0.52 15.01
CA ALA A 25 1.93 0.59 16.22
C ALA A 25 3.40 0.84 15.89
N ILE A 26 3.96 0.16 14.87
CA ILE A 26 5.32 0.42 14.39
C ILE A 26 5.47 1.87 13.94
N ALA A 27 4.51 2.41 13.17
CA ALA A 27 4.55 3.80 12.73
C ALA A 27 4.58 4.79 13.91
N VAL A 28 3.76 4.53 14.94
CA VAL A 28 3.74 5.32 16.18
C VAL A 28 5.09 5.25 16.90
N VAL A 29 5.63 4.05 17.12
CA VAL A 29 6.92 3.87 17.81
C VAL A 29 8.05 4.58 17.06
N VAL A 30 8.12 4.41 15.74
CA VAL A 30 9.13 5.08 14.90
C VAL A 30 8.95 6.59 14.96
N GLY A 31 7.73 7.11 14.85
CA GLY A 31 7.48 8.55 14.91
C GLY A 31 7.79 9.17 16.27
N LEU A 32 7.35 8.54 17.36
CA LEU A 32 7.61 9.00 18.72
C LEU A 32 9.10 8.99 19.08
N SER A 33 9.89 8.05 18.51
CA SER A 33 11.35 8.02 18.71
C SER A 33 12.07 9.28 18.21
N THR A 34 11.42 10.11 17.38
CA THR A 34 11.94 11.40 16.91
C THR A 34 11.66 12.58 17.86
N GLY A 35 10.96 12.34 18.98
CA GLY A 35 10.59 13.38 19.94
C GLY A 35 9.51 14.37 19.45
N ARG A 36 8.81 14.04 18.34
CA ARG A 36 7.88 14.94 17.65
C ARG A 36 6.46 14.37 17.53
N PRO A 37 5.76 14.13 18.66
CA PRO A 37 4.49 13.40 18.68
C PRO A 37 3.37 14.03 17.84
N VAL A 38 3.24 15.36 17.91
CA VAL A 38 2.20 16.09 17.15
C VAL A 38 2.44 15.94 15.65
N GLN A 39 3.67 16.17 15.20
CA GLN A 39 4.02 16.05 13.79
C GLN A 39 3.89 14.61 13.31
N THR A 40 4.15 13.61 14.17
CA THR A 40 3.95 12.20 13.85
C THR A 40 2.48 11.93 13.58
N LEU A 41 1.58 12.34 14.48
CA LEU A 41 0.14 12.15 14.31
C LEU A 41 -0.40 12.89 13.08
N SER A 42 0.04 14.13 12.85
CA SER A 42 -0.30 14.87 11.64
C SER A 42 0.18 14.15 10.38
N LEU A 43 1.44 13.68 10.37
CA LEU A 43 1.99 12.94 9.25
C LEU A 43 1.22 11.63 9.01
N MET A 44 0.90 10.87 10.06
CA MET A 44 0.10 9.66 9.95
C MET A 44 -1.29 9.95 9.36
N GLY A 45 -1.98 10.97 9.88
CA GLY A 45 -3.30 11.38 9.39
C GLY A 45 -3.27 11.82 7.92
N SER A 46 -2.31 12.69 7.56
CA SER A 46 -2.11 13.11 6.17
C SER A 46 -1.72 11.94 5.27
N SER A 47 -0.95 10.98 5.78
CA SER A 47 -0.48 9.81 5.04
C SER A 47 -1.59 8.82 4.68
N LEU A 48 -2.62 8.72 5.52
CA LEU A 48 -3.80 7.92 5.20
C LEU A 48 -4.62 8.53 4.05
N VAL A 49 -4.60 9.86 3.90
CA VAL A 49 -5.36 10.59 2.87
C VAL A 49 -4.55 10.73 1.57
N LEU A 50 -3.28 11.10 1.69
CA LEU A 50 -2.41 11.44 0.56
C LEU A 50 -1.69 10.24 -0.05
N GLU A 51 -1.71 9.08 0.62
CA GLU A 51 -0.86 7.92 0.36
C GLU A 51 0.60 8.12 0.80
N CYS A 52 1.35 7.02 0.77
CA CYS A 52 2.72 6.94 1.25
C CYS A 52 3.66 7.94 0.54
N GLN A 53 3.52 8.07 -0.78
CA GLN A 53 4.40 8.87 -1.61
C GLN A 53 4.38 10.38 -1.27
N PRO A 54 3.23 11.08 -1.31
CA PRO A 54 3.21 12.51 -1.03
C PRO A 54 3.41 12.79 0.47
N ALA A 55 3.01 11.86 1.34
CA ALA A 55 3.28 11.98 2.77
C ALA A 55 4.77 11.88 3.10
N ALA A 56 5.53 11.02 2.42
CA ALA A 56 6.98 10.97 2.57
C ALA A 56 7.64 12.29 2.15
N ALA A 57 7.15 12.93 1.08
CA ALA A 57 7.60 14.28 0.69
C ALA A 57 7.21 15.33 1.73
N LEU A 58 5.97 15.30 2.24
CA LEU A 58 5.49 16.19 3.29
C LEU A 58 6.32 16.06 4.57
N ALA A 59 6.77 14.86 4.92
CA ALA A 59 7.62 14.65 6.09
C ALA A 59 8.93 15.44 6.01
N VAL A 60 9.52 15.55 4.82
CA VAL A 60 10.71 16.38 4.59
C VAL A 60 10.40 17.86 4.84
N VAL A 61 9.25 18.33 4.37
CA VAL A 61 8.78 19.72 4.59
C VAL A 61 8.50 19.99 6.07
N LEU A 62 7.98 19.00 6.80
CA LEU A 62 7.77 19.04 8.25
C LEU A 62 9.08 18.92 9.07
N GLY A 63 10.22 18.84 8.39
CA GLY A 63 11.55 18.79 9.01
C GLY A 63 11.89 17.45 9.65
N TYR A 64 11.24 16.35 9.24
CA TYR A 64 11.66 15.01 9.67
C TYR A 64 13.00 14.63 9.05
N PRO A 65 13.83 13.84 9.76
CA PRO A 65 14.86 13.06 9.09
C PRO A 65 14.20 12.19 8.02
N ARG A 66 14.73 12.27 6.78
CA ARG A 66 14.15 11.63 5.58
C ARG A 66 13.75 10.17 5.79
N ALA A 67 14.65 9.38 6.38
CA ALA A 67 14.41 7.96 6.65
C ALA A 67 13.25 7.72 7.63
N PHE A 68 13.16 8.51 8.71
CA PHE A 68 12.10 8.38 9.71
C PHE A 68 10.74 8.82 9.16
N GLY A 69 10.70 9.97 8.47
CA GLY A 69 9.48 10.45 7.81
C GLY A 69 8.93 9.45 6.78
N ALA A 70 9.83 8.90 5.95
CA ALA A 70 9.51 7.84 5.01
C ALA A 70 8.99 6.57 5.71
N ALA A 71 9.65 6.13 6.79
CA ALA A 71 9.23 4.95 7.54
C ALA A 71 7.84 5.13 8.17
N VAL A 72 7.57 6.27 8.82
CA VAL A 72 6.23 6.57 9.39
C VAL A 72 5.18 6.56 8.30
N ALA A 73 5.42 7.23 7.17
CA ALA A 73 4.47 7.27 6.05
C ALA A 73 4.22 5.86 5.48
N PHE A 74 5.28 5.07 5.30
CA PHE A 74 5.22 3.70 4.79
C PHE A 74 4.43 2.77 5.71
N PHE A 75 4.79 2.68 6.99
CA PHE A 75 4.10 1.81 7.94
C PHE A 75 2.65 2.22 8.17
N THR A 76 2.35 3.52 8.13
CA THR A 76 0.98 4.02 8.22
C THR A 76 0.12 3.58 7.05
N ASN A 77 0.68 3.51 5.83
CA ASN A 77 -0.06 3.05 4.64
C ASN A 77 -0.16 1.53 4.57
N LEU A 78 0.78 0.78 5.14
CA LEU A 78 0.65 -0.66 5.24
C LEU A 78 -0.58 -1.07 6.05
N ALA A 79 -0.94 -0.29 7.08
CA ALA A 79 -2.09 -0.62 7.92
C ALA A 79 -3.42 -0.76 7.15
N PRO A 80 -3.91 0.27 6.42
CA PRO A 80 -5.10 0.14 5.58
C PRO A 80 -4.87 -0.79 4.37
N LEU A 81 -3.64 -0.90 3.84
CA LEU A 81 -3.36 -1.79 2.70
C LEU A 81 -3.76 -3.25 2.99
N PHE A 82 -3.37 -3.78 4.15
CA PHE A 82 -3.73 -5.15 4.55
C PHE A 82 -5.24 -5.32 4.78
N ILE A 83 -5.90 -4.30 5.34
CA ILE A 83 -7.35 -4.31 5.56
C ILE A 83 -8.08 -4.30 4.21
N ILE A 84 -7.66 -3.45 3.27
CA ILE A 84 -8.23 -3.36 1.92
C ILE A 84 -8.05 -4.69 1.19
N ALA A 85 -6.85 -5.26 1.24
CA ALA A 85 -6.54 -6.47 0.49
C ALA A 85 -7.39 -7.67 0.95
N VAL A 86 -7.54 -7.85 2.27
CA VAL A 86 -8.41 -8.89 2.84
C VAL A 86 -9.90 -8.54 2.64
N GLY A 87 -10.27 -7.27 2.78
CA GLY A 87 -11.64 -6.79 2.59
C GLY A 87 -12.13 -7.06 1.17
N LEU A 88 -11.30 -6.79 0.16
CA LEU A 88 -11.61 -7.10 -1.24
C LEU A 88 -11.83 -8.60 -1.47
N ASP A 89 -11.00 -9.47 -0.88
CA ASP A 89 -11.19 -10.92 -0.97
C ASP A 89 -12.54 -11.35 -0.40
N LEU A 90 -12.92 -10.77 0.73
CA LEU A 90 -14.20 -11.06 1.37
C LEU A 90 -15.38 -10.53 0.53
N ILE A 91 -15.28 -9.30 0.03
CA ILE A 91 -16.31 -8.67 -0.81
C ILE A 91 -16.52 -9.50 -2.09
N VAL A 92 -15.44 -9.87 -2.78
CA VAL A 92 -15.52 -10.67 -4.01
C VAL A 92 -16.07 -12.06 -3.74
N ALA A 93 -15.74 -12.68 -2.60
CA ALA A 93 -16.25 -14.00 -2.24
C ALA A 93 -17.74 -14.01 -1.87
N HIS A 94 -18.25 -12.93 -1.26
CA HIS A 94 -19.62 -12.87 -0.73
C HIS A 94 -20.60 -12.12 -1.63
N TRP A 95 -20.13 -11.25 -2.52
CA TRP A 95 -21.00 -10.40 -3.33
C TRP A 95 -20.92 -10.78 -4.82
N PRO A 96 -21.97 -11.44 -5.37
CA PRO A 96 -21.98 -11.86 -6.78
C PRO A 96 -21.87 -10.72 -7.78
N TRP A 97 -22.27 -9.50 -7.40
CA TRP A 97 -22.07 -8.31 -8.22
C TRP A 97 -20.58 -7.96 -8.33
N ALA A 98 -19.86 -7.92 -7.19
CA ALA A 98 -18.42 -7.64 -7.18
C ALA A 98 -17.64 -8.70 -7.94
N ALA A 99 -17.96 -9.99 -7.73
CA ALA A 99 -17.37 -11.09 -8.50
C ALA A 99 -17.57 -10.92 -10.02
N ARG A 100 -18.76 -10.50 -10.46
CA ARG A 100 -19.03 -10.21 -11.88
C ARG A 100 -18.23 -9.03 -12.41
N GLN A 101 -18.01 -7.98 -11.62
CA GLN A 101 -17.18 -6.84 -12.05
C GLN A 101 -15.71 -7.23 -12.18
N VAL A 102 -15.18 -8.00 -11.22
CA VAL A 102 -13.81 -8.56 -11.28
C VAL A 102 -13.64 -9.43 -12.52
N GLU A 103 -14.59 -10.33 -12.80
CA GLU A 103 -14.58 -11.17 -14.00
C GLU A 103 -14.58 -10.33 -15.30
N ARG A 104 -15.39 -9.26 -15.37
CA ARG A 104 -15.40 -8.34 -16.53
C ARG A 104 -14.10 -7.58 -16.67
N ALA A 105 -13.52 -7.11 -15.57
CA ALA A 105 -12.23 -6.42 -15.56
C ALA A 105 -11.12 -7.36 -16.04
N HIS A 106 -11.10 -8.60 -15.54
CA HIS A 106 -10.17 -9.63 -15.97
C HIS A 106 -10.29 -9.93 -17.47
N ARG A 107 -11.49 -10.01 -18.03
CA ARG A 107 -11.67 -10.20 -19.49
C ARG A 107 -11.19 -9.01 -20.32
N ARG A 108 -11.43 -7.77 -19.87
CA ARG A 108 -11.03 -6.55 -20.59
C ARG A 108 -9.52 -6.28 -20.51
N ALA A 109 -8.92 -6.56 -19.36
CA ALA A 109 -7.52 -6.28 -19.08
C ALA A 109 -6.68 -7.56 -18.98
N GLY A 110 -7.16 -8.69 -19.51
CA GLY A 110 -6.44 -9.97 -19.46
C GLY A 110 -5.09 -9.92 -20.17
N TRP A 111 -4.92 -9.03 -21.15
CA TRP A 111 -3.63 -8.76 -21.78
C TRP A 111 -2.59 -8.21 -20.80
N VAL A 112 -3.02 -7.54 -19.73
CA VAL A 112 -2.17 -7.00 -18.67
C VAL A 112 -1.69 -8.11 -17.73
N ALA A 113 -2.46 -9.20 -17.61
CA ALA A 113 -2.12 -10.33 -16.76
C ALA A 113 -0.77 -10.98 -17.12
N ARG A 114 -0.32 -10.85 -18.37
CA ARG A 114 0.97 -11.36 -18.86
C ARG A 114 2.19 -10.75 -18.17
N TYR A 115 2.07 -9.50 -17.68
CA TYR A 115 3.15 -8.82 -16.98
C TYR A 115 3.23 -9.20 -15.49
N GLY A 116 2.22 -9.91 -15.00
CA GLY A 116 2.11 -10.31 -13.61
C GLY A 116 2.06 -9.13 -12.63
N PRO A 117 2.16 -9.40 -11.33
CA PRO A 117 2.09 -8.37 -10.29
C PRO A 117 3.27 -7.38 -10.33
N LEU A 118 4.41 -7.77 -10.92
CA LEU A 118 5.62 -6.95 -10.95
C LEU A 118 5.44 -5.61 -11.67
N MET A 119 4.46 -5.50 -12.58
CA MET A 119 4.14 -4.23 -13.22
C MET A 119 3.73 -3.13 -12.22
N PHE A 120 3.26 -3.52 -11.03
CA PHE A 120 2.90 -2.54 -10.00
C PHE A 120 4.12 -1.84 -9.41
N VAL A 121 5.32 -2.41 -9.50
CA VAL A 121 6.53 -1.76 -8.97
C VAL A 121 6.81 -0.41 -9.65
N PRO A 122 6.92 -0.32 -10.99
CA PRO A 122 7.11 0.95 -11.68
C PRO A 122 5.85 1.83 -11.73
N LEU A 123 4.65 1.24 -11.58
CA LEU A 123 3.38 1.96 -11.66
C LEU A 123 2.90 2.52 -10.31
N CYS A 124 3.37 1.97 -9.19
CA CYS A 124 3.00 2.41 -7.84
C CYS A 124 3.18 3.92 -7.62
N PRO A 125 4.26 4.59 -8.08
CA PRO A 125 4.43 6.03 -7.90
C PRO A 125 3.27 6.85 -8.46
N VAL A 126 2.65 6.37 -9.55
CA VAL A 126 1.59 7.07 -10.29
C VAL A 126 0.20 6.66 -9.82
N LEU A 127 -0.01 5.36 -9.59
CA LEU A 127 -1.34 4.83 -9.25
C LEU A 127 -1.68 4.92 -7.76
N GLY A 128 -0.68 4.88 -6.88
CA GLY A 128 -0.89 4.70 -5.45
C GLY A 128 -1.01 3.23 -5.03
N ALA A 129 -0.71 2.96 -3.76
CA ALA A 129 -0.59 1.59 -3.27
C ALA A 129 -1.96 0.89 -3.18
N TYR A 130 -3.00 1.64 -2.75
CA TYR A 130 -4.36 1.10 -2.64
C TYR A 130 -4.91 0.72 -4.01
N ALA A 131 -4.68 1.54 -5.03
CA ALA A 131 -5.07 1.25 -6.41
C ALA A 131 -4.36 0.00 -6.95
N CYS A 132 -3.04 -0.13 -6.72
CA CYS A 132 -2.29 -1.32 -7.14
C CYS A 132 -2.86 -2.61 -6.52
N VAL A 133 -3.24 -2.59 -5.24
CA VAL A 133 -3.89 -3.75 -4.60
C VAL A 133 -5.26 -4.02 -5.20
N ALA A 134 -6.09 -2.99 -5.37
CA ALA A 134 -7.42 -3.13 -5.94
C ALA A 134 -7.40 -3.69 -7.37
N ILE A 135 -6.51 -3.16 -8.22
CA ILE A 135 -6.30 -3.62 -9.59
C ILE A 135 -5.75 -5.05 -9.60
N GLY A 136 -4.72 -5.34 -8.79
CA GLY A 136 -4.14 -6.69 -8.75
C GLY A 136 -5.14 -7.76 -8.30
N ARG A 137 -5.99 -7.45 -7.33
CA ARG A 137 -7.09 -8.36 -6.94
C ARG A 137 -8.19 -8.42 -8.01
N GLY A 138 -8.51 -7.31 -8.65
CA GLY A 138 -9.44 -7.25 -9.78
C GLY A 138 -8.98 -8.02 -11.02
N LEU A 139 -7.67 -8.15 -11.23
CA LEU A 139 -7.07 -8.97 -12.28
C LEU A 139 -6.91 -10.45 -11.87
N GLY A 140 -7.28 -10.82 -10.64
CA GLY A 140 -7.22 -12.20 -10.16
C GLY A 140 -5.84 -12.66 -9.69
N PHE A 141 -4.85 -11.77 -9.54
CA PHE A 141 -3.53 -12.15 -9.05
C PHE A 141 -3.56 -12.58 -7.59
N ARG A 142 -2.72 -13.54 -7.21
CA ARG A 142 -2.61 -14.05 -5.82
C ARG A 142 -2.32 -12.90 -4.86
N LEU A 143 -3.06 -12.84 -3.75
CA LEU A 143 -2.95 -11.79 -2.72
C LEU A 143 -1.50 -11.53 -2.28
N ALA A 144 -0.75 -12.59 -1.95
CA ALA A 144 0.64 -12.49 -1.51
C ALA A 144 1.55 -11.82 -2.56
N SER A 145 1.38 -12.18 -3.84
CA SER A 145 2.18 -11.65 -4.94
C SER A 145 1.81 -10.20 -5.27
N THR A 146 0.52 -9.84 -5.17
CA THR A 146 0.08 -8.45 -5.32
C THR A 146 0.63 -7.58 -4.19
N LEU A 147 0.51 -8.04 -2.93
CA LEU A 147 1.03 -7.30 -1.79
C LEU A 147 2.55 -7.12 -1.86
N SER A 148 3.30 -8.17 -2.19
CA SER A 148 4.77 -8.05 -2.29
C SER A 148 5.19 -7.09 -3.39
N ALA A 149 4.54 -7.13 -4.56
CA ALA A 149 4.82 -6.20 -5.64
C ALA A 149 4.43 -4.75 -5.29
N THR A 150 3.28 -4.55 -4.65
CA THR A 150 2.87 -3.21 -4.19
C THR A 150 3.83 -2.69 -3.12
N ILE A 151 4.25 -3.52 -2.17
CA ILE A 151 5.23 -3.13 -1.13
C ILE A 151 6.57 -2.75 -1.77
N ALA A 152 7.06 -3.56 -2.71
CA ALA A 152 8.27 -3.23 -3.46
C ALA A 152 8.11 -1.92 -4.25
N GLY A 153 6.95 -1.71 -4.87
CA GLY A 153 6.59 -0.46 -5.55
C GLY A 153 6.55 0.74 -4.61
N MET A 154 5.99 0.60 -3.40
CA MET A 154 5.97 1.66 -2.39
C MET A 154 7.39 2.01 -1.96
N VAL A 155 8.23 1.01 -1.63
CA VAL A 155 9.63 1.24 -1.25
C VAL A 155 10.37 1.97 -2.38
N TRP A 156 10.24 1.49 -3.61
CA TRP A 156 10.82 2.14 -4.79
C TRP A 156 10.34 3.59 -4.94
N SER A 157 9.03 3.82 -4.86
CA SER A 157 8.42 5.15 -5.01
C SER A 157 8.91 6.12 -3.95
N VAL A 158 8.95 5.69 -2.69
CA VAL A 158 9.41 6.50 -1.57
C VAL A 158 10.89 6.82 -1.72
N MET A 159 11.73 5.86 -2.14
CA MET A 159 13.14 6.12 -2.41
C MET A 159 13.33 7.16 -3.52
N VAL A 160 12.60 7.01 -4.63
CA VAL A 160 12.64 7.96 -5.75
C VAL A 160 12.16 9.35 -5.33
N ILE A 161 11.13 9.47 -4.51
CA ILE A 161 10.59 10.78 -4.12
C ILE A 161 11.45 11.47 -3.07
N VAL A 162 11.85 10.74 -2.03
CA VAL A 162 12.58 11.31 -0.89
C VAL A 162 14.05 11.58 -1.25
N TYR A 163 14.64 10.74 -2.10
CA TYR A 163 16.04 10.87 -2.46
C TYR A 163 16.26 11.30 -3.91
N GLY A 164 15.35 11.03 -4.85
CA GLY A 164 15.59 11.26 -6.29
C GLY A 164 15.94 12.70 -6.65
N GLY A 165 15.44 13.70 -5.91
CA GLY A 165 15.90 15.09 -6.08
C GLY A 165 17.41 15.26 -5.88
N HIS A 166 18.02 14.55 -4.92
CA HIS A 166 19.46 14.57 -4.70
C HIS A 166 20.24 13.90 -5.85
N TRP A 167 19.68 12.84 -6.43
CA TRP A 167 20.27 12.16 -7.59
C TRP A 167 20.20 13.02 -8.84
N VAL A 168 19.07 13.71 -9.07
CA VAL A 168 18.88 14.62 -10.20
C VAL A 168 19.81 15.83 -10.09
N VAL A 169 19.98 16.40 -8.89
CA VAL A 169 20.93 17.50 -8.66
C VAL A 169 22.37 17.05 -8.95
N HIS A 170 22.78 15.86 -8.54
CA HIS A 170 24.13 15.35 -8.88
C HIS A 170 24.32 15.01 -10.37
N LEU A 171 23.26 14.67 -11.08
CA LEU A 171 23.30 14.40 -12.53
C LEU A 171 23.28 15.68 -13.39
N LEU A 172 22.70 16.78 -12.88
CA LEU A 172 22.58 18.06 -13.60
C LEU A 172 23.66 19.09 -13.22
N VAL A 173 24.33 18.92 -12.08
CA VAL A 173 25.41 19.81 -11.58
C VAL A 173 26.80 19.21 -11.89
N HIS A 174 26.88 18.28 -12.84
CA HIS A 174 28.13 17.83 -13.46
C HIS A 174 28.24 18.34 -14.89
#